data_AF-A0A816I419-F1
#
_entry.id   AF-A0A816I419-F1
#
_cell.length_a   1.000
_cell.length_b   1.000
_cell.length_c   1.000
_cell.angle_alpha   90.00
_cell.angle_beta   90.00
_cell.angle_gamma   90.00
#
_symmetry.space_group_name_H-M   'P 1'
#
loop_
_entity.id
_entity.type
_entity.pdbx_description
1 polymer ?
#
loop_
_entity_poly.entity_id
_entity_poly.type
_entity_poly.pdbx_seq_one_letter_code
_entity_poly.pdbx_strand_id
1 'polypeptide(L)'
;MAARLARSLAASSPSWPSRISIVNRISDFASYSSSSSWWSSPEDLTAGSKRREKKTTDRFSAAIDAVHDRKLPPELRGHRNFVRSETDIINVVEQRIWHSMEEGQFENLPGKGKPLNLHTNPHADPAEDTLYRILNKNGFAPEWVELNKDIRSKAKEWRVSLKKAWAMKLEDDQSGWEERSDLLKTQLKQINNMASLQLRIKILL
;
A
#
# COMPACT_ATOMS: atom_id res chain seq x y z
N MET A 1 -17.12 -63.71 -4.96
CA MET A 1 -17.61 -62.88 -6.09
C MET A 1 -17.63 -61.44 -5.60
N ALA A 2 -16.64 -60.64 -5.97
CA ALA A 2 -16.67 -59.71 -7.13
C ALA A 2 -17.03 -58.29 -6.63
N ALA A 3 -16.49 -57.18 -7.10
CA ALA A 3 -15.23 -56.80 -7.73
C ALA A 3 -15.27 -55.25 -7.68
N ARG A 4 -14.11 -54.60 -7.52
CA ARG A 4 -13.94 -53.14 -7.54
C ARG A 4 -14.37 -52.55 -8.88
N LEU A 5 -14.89 -51.32 -8.92
CA LEU A 5 -14.58 -50.32 -9.95
C LEU A 5 -14.81 -48.89 -9.44
N ALA A 6 -13.83 -48.03 -9.71
CA ALA A 6 -13.83 -46.58 -9.51
C ALA A 6 -14.13 -45.87 -10.84
N ARG A 7 -14.74 -44.67 -10.81
CA ARG A 7 -14.44 -43.55 -11.74
C ARG A 7 -15.02 -42.21 -11.28
N SER A 8 -14.44 -41.15 -11.84
CA SER A 8 -14.30 -39.76 -11.41
C SER A 8 -15.16 -38.71 -12.16
N LEU A 9 -14.95 -37.42 -11.79
CA LEU A 9 -15.23 -36.11 -12.46
C LEU A 9 -16.49 -35.39 -11.92
N ALA A 10 -16.57 -34.06 -11.69
CA ALA A 10 -15.67 -32.90 -11.80
C ALA A 10 -16.35 -31.65 -11.17
N ALA A 11 -15.59 -30.55 -11.01
CA ALA A 11 -16.03 -29.13 -10.93
C ALA A 11 -16.83 -28.70 -9.67
N SER A 12 -16.82 -27.47 -9.17
CA SER A 12 -16.08 -26.21 -9.39
C SER A 12 -16.51 -25.30 -8.21
N SER A 13 -15.59 -24.57 -7.58
CA SER A 13 -15.93 -23.50 -6.62
C SER A 13 -15.26 -22.20 -7.07
N PRO A 14 -16.03 -21.09 -7.21
CA PRO A 14 -15.48 -19.77 -7.50
C PRO A 14 -15.23 -18.99 -6.19
N SER A 15 -14.04 -18.44 -6.01
CA SER A 15 -13.74 -17.41 -5.00
C SER A 15 -13.35 -16.10 -5.68
N TRP A 16 -14.00 -15.03 -5.21
CA TRP A 16 -13.79 -13.64 -5.62
C TRP A 16 -12.56 -13.03 -4.92
N PRO A 17 -12.05 -11.88 -5.40
CA PRO A 17 -10.68 -11.45 -5.16
C PRO A 17 -10.54 -10.52 -3.95
N SER A 18 -9.36 -10.55 -3.33
CA SER A 18 -8.81 -9.45 -2.52
C SER A 18 -7.31 -9.43 -2.76
N ARG A 19 -6.84 -8.41 -3.47
CA ARG A 19 -6.08 -7.27 -2.91
C ARG A 19 -4.78 -7.67 -2.19
N ILE A 20 -3.73 -7.69 -3.00
CA ILE A 20 -2.45 -6.96 -2.84
C ILE A 20 -2.16 -6.44 -1.41
N SER A 21 -1.14 -7.03 -0.80
CA SER A 21 -0.19 -6.32 0.07
C SER A 21 1.22 -6.79 -0.25
N ILE A 22 2.06 -5.83 -0.64
CA ILE A 22 3.47 -5.95 -0.96
C ILE A 22 4.28 -6.03 0.34
N VAL A 23 5.16 -7.01 0.47
CA VAL A 23 6.35 -6.97 1.34
C VAL A 23 7.54 -7.54 0.57
N ASN A 24 8.64 -6.79 0.59
CA ASN A 24 9.96 -7.09 0.06
C ASN A 24 10.51 -8.46 0.50
N ARG A 25 11.17 -9.16 -0.43
CA ARG A 25 12.48 -9.79 -0.17
C ARG A 25 13.25 -9.95 -1.48
N ILE A 26 14.50 -9.51 -1.42
CA ILE A 26 15.55 -9.62 -2.42
C ILE A 26 16.20 -11.01 -2.33
N SER A 27 16.73 -11.44 -3.48
CA SER A 27 17.44 -12.68 -3.86
C SER A 27 16.50 -13.74 -4.46
N ASP A 28 16.68 -14.18 -5.71
CA ASP A 28 17.94 -14.67 -6.28
C ASP A 28 18.18 -14.29 -7.75
N PHE A 29 19.46 -14.03 -8.00
CA PHE A 29 20.13 -13.99 -9.30
C PHE A 29 19.99 -15.34 -10.01
N ALA A 30 19.36 -15.33 -11.19
CA ALA A 30 19.42 -16.43 -12.14
C ALA A 30 19.83 -15.89 -13.52
N SER A 31 21.06 -16.21 -13.89
CA SER A 31 21.67 -15.96 -15.19
C SER A 31 20.85 -16.60 -16.30
N TYR A 32 20.39 -15.81 -17.26
CA TYR A 32 20.02 -16.30 -18.58
C TYR A 32 20.53 -15.32 -19.65
N SER A 33 21.74 -15.59 -20.15
CA SER A 33 22.05 -15.22 -21.53
C SER A 33 21.21 -16.11 -22.45
N SER A 34 20.43 -15.50 -23.32
CA SER A 34 20.07 -16.10 -24.60
C SER A 34 19.76 -15.01 -25.61
N SER A 35 20.66 -14.90 -26.57
CA SER A 35 20.40 -14.38 -27.91
C SER A 35 19.15 -15.01 -28.52
N SER A 36 18.45 -14.28 -29.38
CA SER A 36 18.10 -14.82 -30.71
C SER A 36 17.47 -13.75 -31.59
N SER A 37 18.19 -13.44 -32.67
CA SER A 37 17.59 -13.03 -33.92
C SER A 37 16.75 -14.18 -34.49
N TRP A 38 15.47 -13.93 -34.80
CA TRP A 38 14.66 -14.88 -35.55
C TRP A 38 14.24 -14.26 -36.91
N TRP A 39 14.84 -14.83 -37.95
CA TRP A 39 14.35 -15.00 -39.33
C TRP A 39 14.06 -13.75 -40.20
N SER A 40 14.58 -13.77 -41.44
CA SER A 40 14.28 -12.82 -42.52
C SER A 40 13.63 -13.50 -43.72
N SER A 41 12.77 -12.72 -44.43
CA SER A 41 12.35 -12.75 -45.87
C SER A 41 10.91 -13.18 -46.21
N PRO A 42 10.24 -12.67 -47.29
CA PRO A 42 10.57 -11.54 -48.19
C PRO A 42 9.39 -10.59 -48.63
N GLU A 43 9.77 -9.52 -49.35
CA GLU A 43 9.04 -8.56 -50.22
C GLU A 43 8.09 -7.46 -49.65
N ASP A 44 8.53 -6.22 -49.91
CA ASP A 44 7.81 -5.05 -50.45
C ASP A 44 7.30 -3.85 -49.59
N LEU A 45 7.80 -2.67 -49.99
CA LEU A 45 7.37 -1.26 -49.76
C LEU A 45 7.52 -0.49 -48.42
N THR A 46 8.12 -1.01 -47.33
CA THR A 46 8.18 -0.21 -46.06
C THR A 46 9.56 0.29 -45.60
N ALA A 47 10.61 0.17 -46.43
CA ALA A 47 11.99 0.54 -46.05
C ALA A 47 12.17 2.03 -45.70
N GLY A 48 11.36 2.91 -46.31
CA GLY A 48 11.34 4.34 -45.99
C GLY A 48 10.71 4.67 -44.63
N SER A 49 9.69 3.90 -44.22
CA SER A 49 8.96 4.11 -42.96
C SER A 49 9.80 3.72 -41.75
N LYS A 50 10.46 2.54 -41.80
CA LYS A 50 11.35 2.08 -40.72
C LYS A 50 12.56 3.01 -40.51
N ARG A 51 13.08 3.61 -41.58
CA ARG A 51 14.20 4.58 -41.48
C ARG A 51 13.75 5.92 -40.91
N ARG A 52 12.51 6.34 -41.19
CA ARG A 52 11.91 7.54 -40.57
C ARG A 52 11.61 7.31 -39.10
N GLU A 53 11.01 6.17 -38.73
CA GLU A 53 10.72 5.80 -37.34
C GLU A 53 11.99 5.71 -36.49
N LYS A 54 13.04 5.03 -36.98
CA LYS A 54 14.35 4.99 -36.31
C LYS A 54 14.92 6.39 -36.10
N LYS A 55 14.83 7.26 -37.11
CA LYS A 55 15.33 8.64 -37.02
C LYS A 55 14.51 9.51 -36.07
N THR A 56 13.22 9.24 -35.90
CA THR A 56 12.37 9.92 -34.91
C THR A 56 12.63 9.43 -33.49
N THR A 57 12.81 8.12 -33.28
CA THR A 57 13.15 7.56 -31.97
C THR A 57 14.52 8.03 -31.50
N ASP A 58 15.50 8.09 -32.40
CA ASP A 58 16.87 8.57 -32.08
C ASP A 58 16.90 10.05 -31.69
N ARG A 59 15.98 10.86 -32.21
CA ARG A 59 15.86 12.28 -31.84
C ARG A 59 15.17 12.44 -30.51
N PHE A 60 14.12 11.65 -30.26
CA PHE A 60 13.41 11.69 -28.99
C PHE A 60 14.31 11.17 -27.86
N SER A 61 15.01 10.07 -28.05
CA SER A 61 16.01 9.57 -27.10
C SER A 61 17.12 10.60 -26.86
N ALA A 62 17.68 11.21 -27.91
CA ALA A 62 18.71 12.25 -27.74
C ALA A 62 18.20 13.50 -26.98
N ALA A 63 16.94 13.89 -27.18
CA ALA A 63 16.33 15.00 -26.45
C ALA A 63 16.10 14.65 -24.97
N ILE A 64 15.64 13.43 -24.69
CA ILE A 64 15.45 12.90 -23.34
C ILE A 64 16.81 12.81 -22.62
N ASP A 65 17.83 12.24 -23.26
CA ASP A 65 19.19 12.14 -22.73
C ASP A 65 19.78 13.52 -22.41
N ALA A 66 19.62 14.51 -23.29
CA ALA A 66 20.10 15.87 -23.05
C ALA A 66 19.40 16.56 -21.86
N VAL A 67 18.12 16.23 -21.62
CA VAL A 67 17.37 16.73 -20.45
C VAL A 67 17.82 16.02 -19.17
N HIS A 68 18.04 14.70 -19.23
CA HIS A 68 18.57 13.91 -18.12
C HIS A 68 19.99 14.36 -17.75
N ASP A 69 20.87 14.60 -18.72
CA ASP A 69 22.22 15.12 -18.51
C ASP A 69 22.21 16.45 -17.75
N ARG A 70 21.25 17.33 -18.03
CA ARG A 70 21.10 18.60 -17.29
C ARG A 70 20.70 18.43 -15.83
N LYS A 71 20.04 17.31 -15.48
CA LYS A 71 19.68 16.97 -14.10
C LYS A 71 20.84 16.32 -13.35
N LEU A 72 21.86 15.83 -14.07
CA LEU A 72 23.04 15.26 -13.47
C LEU A 72 23.94 16.36 -12.86
N PRO A 73 24.67 16.01 -11.78
CA PRO A 73 25.76 16.82 -11.26
C PRO A 73 26.72 17.26 -12.37
N PRO A 74 27.34 18.45 -12.28
CA PRO A 74 28.25 18.97 -13.31
C PRO A 74 29.32 17.97 -13.75
N GLU A 75 29.79 17.13 -12.83
CA GLU A 75 30.83 16.13 -13.00
C GLU A 75 30.40 14.98 -13.92
N LEU A 76 29.09 14.73 -14.01
CA LEU A 76 28.49 13.66 -14.80
C LEU A 76 27.94 14.11 -16.16
N ARG A 77 27.98 15.41 -16.45
CA ARG A 77 27.45 15.96 -17.71
C ARG A 77 28.36 15.60 -18.89
N GLY A 78 27.77 15.22 -20.02
CA GLY A 78 28.49 14.98 -21.28
C GLY A 78 29.32 13.70 -21.33
N HIS A 79 29.45 12.98 -20.22
CA HIS A 79 30.14 11.69 -20.16
C HIS A 79 29.17 10.55 -20.46
N ARG A 80 28.82 10.38 -21.75
CA ARG A 80 27.98 9.27 -22.26
C ARG A 80 28.45 7.86 -21.84
N ASN A 81 29.70 7.73 -21.38
CA ASN A 81 30.32 6.47 -20.97
C ASN A 81 30.45 6.30 -19.44
N PHE A 82 30.13 7.31 -18.62
CA PHE A 82 30.29 7.24 -17.16
C PHE A 82 29.04 6.68 -16.48
N VAL A 83 27.88 6.71 -17.11
CA VAL A 83 26.67 6.04 -16.59
C VAL A 83 26.48 4.72 -17.35
N ARG A 84 27.51 3.86 -17.33
CA ARG A 84 27.50 2.57 -18.05
C ARG A 84 27.06 1.43 -17.13
N SER A 85 27.16 1.64 -15.83
CA SER A 85 26.82 0.67 -14.79
C SER A 85 26.28 1.35 -13.53
N GLU A 86 25.49 0.63 -12.75
CA GLU A 86 24.97 1.10 -11.45
C GLU A 86 26.09 1.49 -10.47
N THR A 87 27.24 0.81 -10.58
CA THR A 87 28.46 1.11 -9.81
C THR A 87 29.01 2.52 -10.04
N ASP A 88 28.91 3.06 -11.26
CA ASP A 88 29.43 4.40 -11.54
C ASP A 88 28.56 5.50 -10.90
N ILE A 89 27.24 5.28 -10.86
CA ILE A 89 26.28 6.16 -10.19
C ILE A 89 26.56 6.18 -8.69
N ILE A 90 26.77 5.00 -8.10
CA ILE A 90 27.11 4.86 -6.67
C ILE A 90 28.37 5.63 -6.35
N ASN A 91 29.43 5.49 -7.16
CA ASN A 91 30.71 6.17 -6.93
C ASN A 91 30.58 7.70 -6.92
N VAL A 92 29.78 8.28 -7.83
CA VAL A 92 29.56 9.74 -7.82
C VAL A 92 28.72 10.18 -6.63
N VAL A 93 27.68 9.43 -6.29
CA VAL A 93 26.86 9.72 -5.12
C VAL A 93 27.72 9.68 -3.85
N GLU A 94 28.57 8.67 -3.70
CA GLU A 94 29.50 8.58 -2.57
C GLU A 94 30.48 9.77 -2.53
N GLN A 95 31.13 10.10 -3.64
CA GLN A 95 32.03 11.25 -3.70
C GLN A 95 31.32 12.55 -3.27
N ARG A 96 30.06 12.72 -3.67
CA ARG A 96 29.28 13.90 -3.30
C ARG A 96 28.86 13.90 -1.83
N ILE A 97 28.54 12.75 -1.26
CA ILE A 97 28.27 12.61 0.17
C ILE A 97 29.53 12.95 0.96
N TRP A 98 30.70 12.43 0.57
CA TRP A 98 31.99 12.75 1.17
C TRP A 98 32.28 14.24 1.13
N HIS A 99 32.17 14.88 -0.04
CA HIS A 99 32.42 16.32 -0.16
C HIS A 99 31.44 17.14 0.70
N SER A 100 30.17 16.73 0.75
CA SER A 100 29.16 17.38 1.60
C SER A 100 29.42 17.18 3.10
N MET A 101 30.05 16.07 3.50
CA MET A 101 30.52 15.83 4.87
C MET A 101 31.73 16.71 5.21
N GLU A 102 32.71 16.82 4.31
CA GLU A 102 33.88 17.70 4.47
C GLU A 102 33.49 19.19 4.56
N GLU A 103 32.53 19.61 3.73
CA GLU A 103 31.96 20.96 3.76
C GLU A 103 31.07 21.23 4.98
N GLY A 104 30.77 20.22 5.80
CA GLY A 104 29.92 20.37 6.98
C GLY A 104 28.44 20.64 6.67
N GLN A 105 27.96 20.31 5.46
CA GLN A 105 26.56 20.55 5.04
C GLN A 105 25.54 19.82 5.93
N PHE A 106 25.96 18.76 6.64
CA PHE A 106 25.13 18.01 7.59
C PHE A 106 25.21 18.54 9.04
N GLU A 107 26.07 19.53 9.31
CA GLU A 107 26.27 20.03 10.67
C GLU A 107 25.13 20.92 11.15
N ASN A 108 24.58 21.76 10.26
CA ASN A 108 23.55 22.75 10.58
C ASN A 108 22.19 22.39 9.94
N LEU A 109 21.79 21.13 10.02
CA LEU A 109 20.48 20.70 9.52
C LEU A 109 19.34 21.28 10.37
N PRO A 110 18.26 21.76 9.74
CA PRO A 110 17.10 22.24 10.48
C PRO A 110 16.51 21.11 11.32
N GLY A 111 16.46 21.31 12.64
CA GLY A 111 15.93 20.32 13.58
C GLY A 111 16.95 19.31 14.12
N LYS A 112 18.24 19.43 13.77
CA LYS A 112 19.29 18.59 14.38
C LYS A 112 19.29 18.72 15.90
N GLY A 113 19.26 17.59 16.60
CA GLY A 113 19.26 17.52 18.07
C GLY A 113 17.95 17.92 18.75
N LYS A 114 16.91 18.31 17.99
CA LYS A 114 15.57 18.58 18.54
C LYS A 114 14.71 17.31 18.47
N PRO A 115 13.80 17.10 19.44
CA PRO A 115 12.83 16.02 19.34
C PRO A 115 11.97 16.20 18.08
N LEU A 116 11.66 15.09 17.42
CA LEU A 116 10.88 15.08 16.19
C LEU A 116 9.46 15.57 16.46
N ASN A 117 8.97 16.49 15.61
CA ASN A 117 7.59 16.96 15.70
C ASN A 117 6.64 15.94 15.07
N LEU A 118 6.03 15.09 15.89
CA LEU A 118 5.03 14.10 15.46
C LEU A 118 3.62 14.69 15.22
N HIS A 119 3.46 16.00 15.47
CA HIS A 119 2.15 16.66 15.48
C HIS A 119 1.63 17.03 14.10
N THR A 120 2.50 17.11 13.10
CA THR A 120 2.14 17.60 11.77
C THR A 120 2.28 16.46 10.78
N ASN A 121 1.16 16.07 10.20
CA ASN A 121 1.16 15.11 9.11
C ASN A 121 1.34 15.86 7.78
N PRO A 122 2.48 15.76 7.09
CA PRO A 122 2.72 16.45 5.82
C PRO A 122 1.82 15.94 4.68
N HIS A 123 1.13 14.81 4.89
CA HIS A 123 0.21 14.22 3.93
C HIS A 123 -1.27 14.48 4.25
N ALA A 124 -1.57 15.18 5.35
CA ALA A 124 -2.94 15.55 5.69
C ALA A 124 -3.37 16.83 4.99
N ASP A 125 -4.66 16.95 4.70
CA ASP A 125 -5.24 18.22 4.25
C ASP A 125 -5.02 19.29 5.35
N PRO A 126 -4.53 20.50 5.01
CA PRO A 126 -4.26 21.54 6.00
C PRO A 126 -5.47 21.90 6.88
N ALA A 127 -6.69 21.88 6.34
CA ALA A 127 -7.88 22.16 7.12
C ALA A 127 -8.17 21.02 8.12
N GLU A 128 -8.10 19.77 7.67
CA GLU A 128 -8.29 18.59 8.52
C GLU A 128 -7.23 18.49 9.64
N ASP A 129 -5.95 18.75 9.34
CA ASP A 129 -4.88 18.77 10.33
C ASP A 129 -5.10 19.85 11.41
N THR A 130 -5.56 21.04 11.01
CA THR A 130 -5.88 22.09 11.98
C THR A 130 -7.05 21.70 12.89
N LEU A 131 -8.10 21.07 12.33
CA LEU A 131 -9.24 20.58 13.09
C LEU A 131 -8.81 19.55 14.13
N TYR A 132 -8.06 18.52 13.72
CA TYR A 132 -7.59 17.47 14.64
C TYR A 132 -6.64 18.01 15.70
N ARG A 133 -5.82 18.98 15.37
CA ARG A 133 -4.94 19.67 16.32
C ARG A 133 -5.71 20.48 17.35
N ILE A 134 -6.78 21.17 16.96
CA ILE A 134 -7.65 21.90 17.90
C ILE A 134 -8.38 20.92 18.82
N LEU A 135 -8.94 19.83 18.28
CA LEU A 135 -9.59 18.79 19.07
C LEU A 135 -8.64 18.20 20.11
N ASN A 136 -7.44 17.77 19.68
CA ASN A 136 -6.45 17.18 20.56
C ASN A 136 -5.97 18.15 21.65
N LYS A 137 -5.78 19.44 21.32
CA LYS A 137 -5.43 20.48 22.30
C LYS A 137 -6.49 20.66 23.39
N ASN A 138 -7.76 20.46 23.05
CA ASN A 138 -8.87 20.55 23.99
C ASN A 138 -9.19 19.20 24.67
N GLY A 139 -8.42 18.13 24.38
CA GLY A 139 -8.64 16.80 24.94
C GLY A 139 -9.80 16.03 24.32
N PHE A 140 -10.31 16.47 23.16
CA PHE A 140 -11.39 15.79 22.43
C PHE A 140 -10.84 14.93 21.30
N ALA A 141 -11.58 13.88 20.95
CA ALA A 141 -11.27 13.02 19.83
C ALA A 141 -12.21 13.32 18.65
N PRO A 142 -11.81 13.03 17.41
CA PRO A 142 -12.72 13.06 16.27
C PRO A 142 -13.94 12.15 16.47
N GLU A 143 -15.07 12.53 15.90
CA GLU A 143 -16.34 11.79 16.01
C GLU A 143 -16.20 10.30 15.67
N TRP A 144 -15.45 9.96 14.61
CA TRP A 144 -15.24 8.57 14.22
C TRP A 144 -14.43 7.77 15.24
N VAL A 145 -13.54 8.40 16.02
CA VAL A 145 -12.79 7.76 17.10
C VAL A 145 -13.73 7.45 18.25
N GLU A 146 -14.56 8.43 18.64
CA GLU A 146 -15.54 8.29 19.71
C GLU A 146 -16.56 7.21 19.38
N LEU A 147 -17.13 7.26 18.17
CA LEU A 147 -18.06 6.24 17.68
C LEU A 147 -17.44 4.84 17.71
N ASN A 148 -16.16 4.70 17.32
CA ASN A 148 -15.47 3.41 17.37
C ASN A 148 -15.26 2.92 18.81
N LYS A 149 -14.93 3.83 19.74
CA LYS A 149 -14.83 3.50 21.17
C LYS A 149 -16.17 2.98 21.71
N ASP A 150 -17.27 3.64 21.35
CA ASP A 150 -18.62 3.25 21.76
C ASP A 150 -19.03 1.89 21.20
N ILE A 151 -18.78 1.64 19.91
CA ILE A 151 -19.02 0.33 19.27
C ILE A 151 -18.26 -0.76 20.03
N ARG A 152 -16.99 -0.53 20.36
CA ARG A 152 -16.16 -1.49 21.09
C ARG A 152 -16.68 -1.74 22.51
N SER A 153 -17.12 -0.70 23.22
CA SER A 153 -17.70 -0.84 24.57
C SER A 153 -19.00 -1.64 24.53
N LYS A 154 -19.96 -1.24 23.70
CA LYS A 154 -21.24 -1.93 23.54
C LYS A 154 -21.06 -3.37 23.10
N ALA A 155 -20.12 -3.64 22.18
CA ALA A 155 -19.81 -5.00 21.77
C ALA A 155 -19.16 -5.84 22.90
N LYS A 156 -18.41 -5.23 23.81
CA LYS A 156 -17.88 -5.92 24.99
C LYS A 156 -19.00 -6.27 25.97
N GLU A 157 -19.85 -5.30 26.28
CA GLU A 157 -21.02 -5.49 27.16
C GLU A 157 -21.97 -6.55 26.61
N TRP A 158 -22.29 -6.47 25.33
CA TRP A 158 -23.13 -7.46 24.65
C TRP A 158 -22.56 -8.88 24.75
N ARG A 159 -21.25 -9.06 24.55
CA ARG A 159 -20.59 -10.37 24.71
C ARG A 159 -20.69 -10.90 26.15
N VAL A 160 -20.58 -10.04 27.15
CA VAL A 160 -20.73 -10.42 28.56
C VAL A 160 -22.16 -10.83 28.86
N SER A 161 -23.14 -10.03 28.42
CA SER A 161 -24.57 -10.33 28.58
C SER A 161 -24.98 -11.62 27.87
N LEU A 162 -24.45 -11.85 26.66
CA LEU A 162 -24.66 -13.09 25.92
C LEU A 162 -24.12 -14.31 26.69
N LYS A 163 -22.88 -14.23 27.21
CA LYS A 163 -22.29 -15.32 28.00
C LYS A 163 -23.12 -15.62 29.25
N LYS A 164 -23.61 -14.59 29.94
CA LYS A 164 -24.47 -14.73 31.12
C LYS A 164 -25.80 -15.41 30.74
N ALA A 165 -26.49 -14.91 29.71
CA ALA A 165 -27.74 -15.49 29.24
C ALA A 165 -27.56 -16.94 28.77
N TRP A 166 -26.44 -17.25 28.13
CA TRP A 166 -26.11 -18.61 27.71
C TRP A 166 -25.87 -19.56 28.88
N ALA A 167 -25.19 -19.10 29.93
CA ALA A 167 -25.00 -19.87 31.16
C ALA A 167 -26.35 -20.17 31.85
N MET A 168 -27.23 -19.15 31.97
CA MET A 168 -28.56 -19.32 32.57
C MET A 168 -29.44 -20.29 31.77
N LYS A 169 -29.34 -20.29 30.44
CA LYS A 169 -30.07 -21.23 29.59
C LYS A 169 -29.65 -22.69 29.84
N LEU A 170 -28.38 -22.92 30.20
CA LEU A 170 -27.87 -24.26 30.48
C LEU A 170 -28.38 -24.81 31.82
N GLU A 171 -28.86 -23.94 32.71
CA GLU A 171 -29.38 -24.27 34.05
C GLU A 171 -30.91 -24.53 34.09
N ASP A 172 -31.54 -24.79 32.92
CA ASP A 172 -32.92 -25.29 32.73
C ASP A 172 -34.07 -24.24 32.76
N ASP A 173 -33.78 -22.96 33.01
CA ASP A 173 -34.79 -21.88 32.92
C ASP A 173 -35.04 -21.44 31.46
N GLN A 174 -35.93 -22.16 30.75
CA GLN A 174 -36.36 -21.81 29.38
C GLN A 174 -37.22 -20.54 29.34
N SER A 175 -38.04 -20.27 30.37
CA SER A 175 -39.04 -19.17 30.38
C SER A 175 -38.45 -17.77 30.27
N GLY A 176 -37.16 -17.58 30.55
CA GLY A 176 -36.49 -16.28 30.48
C GLY A 176 -35.59 -16.08 29.26
N TRP A 177 -35.37 -17.13 28.46
CA TRP A 177 -34.42 -17.10 27.35
C TRP A 177 -34.94 -16.29 26.16
N GLU A 178 -36.21 -16.44 25.81
CA GLU A 178 -36.80 -15.79 24.63
C GLU A 178 -36.70 -14.27 24.71
N GLU A 179 -37.16 -13.69 25.82
CA GLU A 179 -37.07 -12.25 26.09
C GLU A 179 -35.62 -11.73 26.07
N ARG A 180 -34.70 -12.44 26.73
CA ARG A 180 -33.27 -12.09 26.73
C ARG A 180 -32.66 -12.19 25.34
N SER A 181 -33.06 -13.18 24.55
CA SER A 181 -32.57 -13.39 23.19
C SER A 181 -33.03 -12.26 22.26
N ASP A 182 -34.26 -11.78 22.41
CA ASP A 182 -34.81 -10.69 21.60
C ASP A 182 -34.20 -9.34 21.98
N LEU A 183 -33.93 -9.12 23.27
CA LEU A 183 -33.15 -7.98 23.74
C LEU A 183 -31.73 -7.99 23.15
N LEU A 184 -31.04 -9.13 23.20
CA LEU A 184 -29.69 -9.29 22.65
C LEU A 184 -29.66 -9.10 21.13
N LYS A 185 -30.68 -9.57 20.40
CA LYS A 185 -30.81 -9.33 18.95
C LYS A 185 -30.99 -7.83 18.66
N THR A 186 -31.78 -7.14 19.46
CA THR A 186 -32.02 -5.70 19.30
C THR A 186 -30.74 -4.90 19.57
N GLN A 187 -30.03 -5.23 20.64
CA GLN A 187 -28.71 -4.65 20.93
C GLN A 187 -27.70 -4.90 19.81
N LEU A 188 -27.68 -6.11 19.24
CA LEU A 188 -26.81 -6.43 18.12
C LEU A 188 -27.15 -5.60 16.87
N LYS A 189 -28.44 -5.42 16.55
CA LYS A 189 -28.88 -4.55 15.45
C LYS A 189 -28.41 -3.11 15.66
N GLN A 190 -28.49 -2.58 16.88
CA GLN A 190 -28.00 -1.23 17.19
C GLN A 190 -26.49 -1.12 16.97
N ILE A 191 -25.70 -2.09 17.44
CA ILE A 191 -24.24 -2.12 17.21
C ILE A 191 -23.92 -2.19 15.72
N ASN A 192 -24.63 -3.04 14.97
CA ASN A 192 -24.44 -3.16 13.52
C ASN A 192 -24.79 -1.87 12.78
N ASN A 193 -25.85 -1.16 13.19
CA ASN A 193 -26.19 0.14 12.64
C ASN A 193 -25.06 1.16 12.89
N MET A 194 -24.52 1.22 14.11
CA MET A 194 -23.39 2.10 14.43
C MET A 194 -22.15 1.76 13.59
N ALA A 195 -21.82 0.47 13.45
CA ALA A 195 -20.71 0.03 12.60
C ALA A 195 -20.94 0.37 11.12
N SER A 196 -22.19 0.27 10.64
CA SER A 196 -22.53 0.65 9.27
C SER A 196 -22.37 2.15 9.01
N LEU A 197 -22.71 3.00 9.99
CA LEU A 197 -22.49 4.44 9.92
C LEU A 197 -20.99 4.75 9.86
N GLN A 198 -20.18 4.07 10.68
CA GLN A 198 -18.73 4.25 10.69
C GLN A 198 -18.08 3.85 9.35
N LEU A 199 -18.55 2.76 8.73
CA LEU A 199 -18.11 2.37 7.39
C LEU A 199 -18.50 3.39 6.32
N ARG A 200 -19.71 3.95 6.40
CA ARG A 200 -20.16 5.00 5.48
C ARG A 200 -19.30 6.27 5.60
N ILE A 201 -19.03 6.73 6.82
CA ILE A 201 -18.15 7.88 7.07
C ILE A 201 -16.77 7.66 6.46
N LYS A 202 -16.22 6.44 6.61
CA LYS A 202 -14.88 6.10 6.10
C LYS A 202 -14.80 5.92 4.58
N ILE A 203 -15.92 5.69 3.89
CA ILE A 203 -15.96 5.58 2.42
C ILE A 203 -16.14 6.96 1.78
N LEU A 204 -16.75 7.91 2.49
CA LEU A 204 -17.03 9.25 2.00
C LEU A 204 -15.87 10.24 2.21
N LEU A 205 -14.88 9.87 3.03
CA LEU A 205 -13.62 10.58 3.28
C LEU A 205 -12.48 9.87 2.56
#